data_AF-A0A2H0AU60-F1
#
_entry.id   AF-A0A2H0AU60-F1
#
_cell.length_a   1.000
_cell.length_b   1.000
_cell.length_c   1.000
_cell.angle_alpha   90.00
_cell.angle_beta   90.00
_cell.angle_gamma   90.00
#
_symmetry.space_group_name_H-M   'P 1'
#
loop_
_entity.id
_entity.type
_entity.pdbx_description
1 polymer ?
#
loop_
_entity_poly.entity_id
_entity_poly.type
_entity_poly.pdbx_seq_one_letter_code
_entity_poly.pdbx_strand_id
1 'polypeptide(L)'
;MSEKDKPKQDKTGKDSSDKVDRIMMRRSKERDLTAIEQTIEEHGFQSAEEVNAFLEGMSSSGKLPEWVPQTPLNRARELVYDAWETPTKRQRVKLAREALKICPDCADAYVILAEDTARNDKEAQKFYQAGIDAGERALGPKFFQDEVGYFWGILETRPYMRARVGLAQCLCWMGKHQEAVEHYWDMLKLNPNDNQGIRYLLAACLLVDLGDIESLLKLLRGYAGDISASWLYTWALVTFIARGDCLEARRRLKRALKQNPHVVPYLLFERRLPKKLPQYIGIGDEKEAVVYCAEFGSAWYKTKGAIAWLNSVLSGKREKHQPTASVQGIPEVFLKAFEHGKQPSIDKGSNQNERGNMARIYAFKVSLKDTPRIWRKIEVRGDQTLHQLHKAIFNAFERFEEHLYAFFLSNKPWDSSTQYGLPDPESEARSAKRTKIDSLGLQVKKKFLYVFDFGAEWWHSIELLSVREEEVVGKYPRIIESQGEAPPQHSPYDEEE
;
A
#
# COMPACT_ATOMS: atom_id res chain seq x y z
N MET A 1 49.45 1.44 37.10
CA MET A 1 49.96 1.67 35.73
C MET A 1 50.26 0.33 35.09
N SER A 2 49.40 -0.12 34.19
CA SER A 2 49.81 -0.98 33.07
C SER A 2 48.74 -0.90 32.00
N GLU A 3 49.08 -0.20 30.92
CA GLU A 3 48.36 -0.19 29.66
C GLU A 3 48.23 -1.61 29.12
N LYS A 4 47.00 -2.05 28.84
CA LYS A 4 46.61 -2.97 27.76
C LYS A 4 45.16 -3.34 27.97
N ASP A 5 44.27 -2.55 27.37
CA ASP A 5 42.99 -2.99 26.81
C ASP A 5 42.33 -1.79 26.13
N LYS A 6 42.70 -1.57 24.86
CA LYS A 6 41.93 -0.75 23.92
C LYS A 6 41.49 -1.66 22.78
N PRO A 7 40.19 -1.68 22.42
CA PRO A 7 39.70 -2.49 21.30
C PRO A 7 40.25 -1.95 19.98
N LYS A 8 40.70 -2.85 19.11
CA LYS A 8 41.19 -2.55 17.76
C LYS A 8 40.03 -2.09 16.88
N GLN A 9 40.11 -0.85 16.39
CA GLN A 9 39.26 -0.35 15.31
C GLN A 9 39.57 -1.11 14.01
N ASP A 10 38.54 -1.70 13.40
CA ASP A 10 38.61 -2.23 12.03
C ASP A 10 38.41 -1.09 11.02
N LYS A 11 39.15 -1.12 9.91
CA LYS A 11 39.33 -0.01 8.96
C LYS A 11 38.21 0.13 7.92
N THR A 12 36.98 -0.17 8.32
CA THR A 12 35.78 0.18 7.56
C THR A 12 34.72 0.62 8.56
N GLY A 13 34.66 1.91 8.86
CA GLY A 13 33.75 2.51 9.84
C GLY A 13 32.28 2.34 9.46
N LYS A 14 31.73 1.15 9.66
CA LYS A 14 30.29 0.87 9.61
C LYS A 14 29.98 -0.14 10.69
N ASP A 15 29.34 0.36 11.74
CA ASP A 15 29.08 -0.36 12.96
C ASP A 15 28.18 -1.57 12.68
N SER A 16 28.60 -2.72 13.17
CA SER A 16 27.82 -3.96 13.08
C SER A 16 26.80 -4.09 14.22
N SER A 17 26.94 -3.25 15.26
CA SER A 17 26.01 -3.08 16.39
C SER A 17 24.69 -2.45 15.93
N ASP A 18 24.75 -1.35 15.16
CA ASP A 18 23.59 -0.60 14.64
C ASP A 18 22.58 -1.48 13.86
N LYS A 19 23.05 -2.56 13.24
CA LYS A 19 22.23 -3.50 12.46
C LYS A 19 21.46 -4.51 13.33
N VAL A 20 22.07 -4.92 14.43
CA VAL A 20 21.46 -5.83 15.41
C VAL A 20 20.43 -5.05 16.23
N ASP A 21 20.75 -3.81 16.58
CA ASP A 21 19.91 -2.92 17.39
C ASP A 21 18.55 -2.61 16.73
N ARG A 22 18.49 -2.43 15.39
CA ARG A 22 17.22 -2.11 14.71
C ARG A 22 16.26 -3.29 14.51
N ILE A 23 16.77 -4.51 14.34
CA ILE A 23 15.95 -5.73 14.26
C ILE A 23 15.44 -6.10 15.66
N MET A 24 16.26 -5.91 16.69
CA MET A 24 15.86 -6.02 18.10
C MET A 24 14.79 -4.97 18.45
N MET A 25 14.95 -3.71 18.02
CA MET A 25 13.99 -2.62 18.27
C MET A 25 12.58 -2.85 17.71
N ARG A 26 12.39 -3.61 16.61
CA ARG A 26 11.05 -3.82 16.02
C ARG A 26 10.25 -4.91 16.74
N ARG A 27 10.93 -5.80 17.47
CA ARG A 27 10.33 -6.96 18.15
C ARG A 27 10.13 -6.71 19.65
N SER A 28 10.96 -5.86 20.26
CA SER A 28 10.68 -5.21 21.55
C SER A 28 9.35 -4.45 21.54
N LYS A 29 8.98 -3.82 20.42
CA LYS A 29 7.73 -3.05 20.31
C LYS A 29 6.45 -3.87 20.44
N GLU A 30 6.42 -5.14 20.00
CA GLU A 30 5.21 -5.97 20.21
C GLU A 30 5.05 -6.34 21.68
N ARG A 31 6.15 -6.63 22.38
CA ARG A 31 6.18 -6.84 23.83
C ARG A 31 5.70 -5.57 24.57
N ASP A 32 6.22 -4.41 24.20
CA ASP A 32 5.83 -3.12 24.81
C ASP A 32 4.35 -2.80 24.56
N LEU A 33 3.85 -3.00 23.34
CA LEU A 33 2.43 -2.78 23.01
C LEU A 33 1.51 -3.73 23.77
N THR A 34 1.92 -5.00 23.94
CA THR A 34 1.15 -5.97 24.73
C THR A 34 1.08 -5.54 26.20
N ALA A 35 2.17 -4.99 26.74
CA ALA A 35 2.21 -4.44 28.10
C ALA A 35 1.21 -3.29 28.27
N ILE A 36 1.12 -2.41 27.27
CA ILE A 36 0.20 -1.28 27.24
C ILE A 36 -1.26 -1.77 27.16
N GLU A 37 -1.58 -2.69 26.26
CA GLU A 37 -2.93 -3.26 26.11
C GLU A 37 -3.41 -3.92 27.41
N GLN A 38 -2.56 -4.75 28.05
CA GLN A 38 -2.88 -5.36 29.34
C GLN A 38 -3.17 -4.29 30.41
N THR A 39 -2.36 -3.24 30.46
CA THR A 39 -2.54 -2.16 31.44
C THR A 39 -3.86 -1.42 31.21
N ILE A 40 -4.23 -1.17 29.96
CA ILE A 40 -5.51 -0.56 29.58
C ILE A 40 -6.68 -1.42 30.03
N GLU A 41 -6.62 -2.74 29.77
CA GLU A 41 -7.66 -3.69 30.19
C GLU A 41 -7.81 -3.75 31.72
N GLU A 42 -6.70 -3.78 32.45
CA GLU A 42 -6.69 -3.83 33.92
C GLU A 42 -7.29 -2.57 34.56
N HIS A 43 -7.08 -1.40 33.95
CA HIS A 43 -7.63 -0.13 34.47
C HIS A 43 -9.14 0.03 34.18
N GLY A 44 -9.67 -0.67 33.16
CA GLY A 44 -11.10 -0.67 32.86
C GLY A 44 -11.64 0.70 32.47
N PHE A 45 -10.88 1.48 31.70
CA PHE A 45 -11.25 2.81 31.23
C PHE A 45 -12.61 2.82 30.53
N GLN A 46 -13.39 3.89 30.73
CA GLN A 46 -14.76 3.99 30.23
C GLN A 46 -14.90 4.83 28.96
N SER A 47 -13.84 5.56 28.57
CA SER A 47 -13.84 6.35 27.33
C SER A 47 -12.46 6.38 26.66
N ALA A 48 -12.46 6.73 25.36
CA ALA A 48 -11.22 6.88 24.60
C ALA A 48 -10.37 8.05 25.10
N GLU A 49 -10.99 9.12 25.63
CA GLU A 49 -10.28 10.25 26.22
C GLU A 49 -9.50 9.85 27.47
N GLU A 50 -10.03 8.95 28.30
CA GLU A 50 -9.33 8.42 29.48
C GLU A 50 -8.12 7.59 29.08
N VAL A 51 -8.25 6.74 28.06
CA VAL A 51 -7.14 5.96 27.50
C VAL A 51 -6.07 6.89 26.92
N ASN A 52 -6.46 7.90 26.15
CA ASN A 52 -5.51 8.84 25.54
C ASN A 52 -4.75 9.65 26.60
N ALA A 53 -5.44 10.18 27.61
CA ALA A 53 -4.79 10.91 28.71
C ALA A 53 -3.82 10.01 29.49
N PHE A 54 -4.16 8.74 29.67
CA PHE A 54 -3.29 7.75 30.30
C PHE A 54 -2.02 7.48 29.46
N LEU A 55 -2.18 7.29 28.15
CA LEU A 55 -1.08 7.10 27.21
C LEU A 55 -0.17 8.33 27.11
N GLU A 56 -0.73 9.54 27.08
CA GLU A 56 0.03 10.80 27.11
C GLU A 56 0.86 10.93 28.41
N GLY A 57 0.27 10.54 29.54
CA GLY A 57 0.96 10.47 30.83
C GLY A 57 2.14 9.50 30.82
N MET A 58 1.98 8.31 30.23
CA MET A 58 3.07 7.34 30.06
C MET A 58 4.18 7.90 29.17
N SER A 59 3.83 8.45 28.00
CA SER A 59 4.79 9.03 27.06
C SER A 59 5.60 10.16 27.70
N SER A 60 4.96 10.97 28.55
CA SER A 60 5.62 12.08 29.27
C SER A 60 6.55 11.58 30.39
N SER A 61 6.22 10.45 31.02
CA SER A 61 7.02 9.87 32.10
C SER A 61 8.23 9.05 31.62
N GLY A 62 8.19 8.60 30.35
CA GLY A 62 9.19 7.70 29.77
C GLY A 62 9.23 6.30 30.39
N LYS A 63 8.25 5.94 31.23
CA LYS A 63 8.14 4.63 31.87
C LYS A 63 7.10 3.79 31.16
N LEU A 64 7.53 2.66 30.58
CA LEU A 64 6.66 1.64 30.03
C LEU A 64 6.16 0.70 31.14
N PRO A 65 4.92 0.20 31.06
CA PRO A 65 4.42 -0.80 31.98
C PRO A 65 5.19 -2.12 31.85
N GLU A 66 5.34 -2.84 32.95
CA GLU A 66 5.94 -4.17 32.95
C GLU A 66 4.89 -5.20 32.53
N TRP A 67 5.21 -6.02 31.52
CA TRP A 67 4.31 -7.06 31.06
C TRP A 67 4.39 -8.29 31.95
N VAL A 68 3.24 -8.79 32.42
CA VAL A 68 3.15 -9.98 33.27
C VAL A 68 2.33 -11.06 32.57
N PRO A 69 2.96 -12.14 32.06
CA PRO A 69 2.26 -13.14 31.27
C PRO A 69 1.31 -14.00 32.12
N GLN A 70 0.01 -13.78 31.99
CA GLN A 70 -1.02 -14.47 32.76
C GLN A 70 -1.35 -15.89 32.25
N THR A 71 -1.33 -16.10 30.92
CA THR A 71 -1.71 -17.39 30.31
C THR A 71 -0.50 -18.25 29.94
N PRO A 72 -0.64 -19.59 29.80
CA PRO A 72 0.41 -20.42 29.21
C PRO A 72 0.89 -19.91 27.84
N LEU A 73 -0.04 -19.42 27.01
CA LEU A 73 0.28 -18.86 25.70
C LEU A 73 1.12 -17.58 25.82
N ASN A 74 0.77 -16.67 26.73
CA ASN A 74 1.56 -15.46 26.96
C ASN A 74 2.96 -15.82 27.47
N ARG A 75 3.07 -16.73 28.45
CA ARG A 75 4.39 -17.21 28.92
C ARG A 75 5.23 -17.82 27.79
N ALA A 76 4.61 -18.55 26.86
CA ALA A 76 5.29 -19.07 25.68
C ALA A 76 5.72 -17.98 24.69
N ARG A 77 4.86 -16.96 24.44
CA ARG A 77 5.19 -15.80 23.60
C ARG A 77 6.37 -15.00 24.14
N GLU A 78 6.52 -14.93 25.45
CA GLU A 78 7.63 -14.21 26.05
C GLU A 78 9.00 -14.82 25.69
N LEU A 79 9.07 -16.15 25.73
CA LEU A 79 10.25 -16.87 25.26
C LEU A 79 10.51 -16.68 23.76
N VAL A 80 9.47 -16.43 22.96
CA VAL A 80 9.61 -16.08 21.54
C VAL A 80 10.19 -14.69 21.36
N TYR A 81 9.73 -13.71 22.15
CA TYR A 81 10.30 -12.36 22.16
C TYR A 81 11.79 -12.40 22.57
N ASP A 82 12.13 -13.15 23.63
CA ASP A 82 13.53 -13.39 24.04
C ASP A 82 14.34 -14.07 22.92
N ALA A 83 13.74 -15.02 22.22
CA ALA A 83 14.38 -15.69 21.10
C ALA A 83 14.74 -14.66 20.01
N TRP A 84 13.81 -13.78 19.67
CA TRP A 84 14.03 -12.75 18.66
C TRP A 84 15.10 -11.71 19.00
N GLU A 85 15.30 -11.44 20.29
CA GLU A 85 16.36 -10.58 20.82
C GLU A 85 17.69 -11.32 20.99
N THR A 86 17.74 -12.61 20.69
CA THR A 86 18.98 -13.38 20.80
C THR A 86 19.75 -13.41 19.48
N PRO A 87 21.06 -13.09 19.45
CA PRO A 87 21.84 -13.09 18.21
C PRO A 87 22.18 -14.49 17.68
N THR A 88 22.03 -15.54 18.50
CA THR A 88 22.45 -16.90 18.12
C THR A 88 21.27 -17.81 17.74
N LYS A 89 21.37 -18.39 16.55
CA LYS A 89 20.43 -19.39 16.01
C LYS A 89 20.18 -20.57 16.96
N ARG A 90 21.22 -21.06 17.63
CA ARG A 90 21.09 -22.18 18.58
C ARG A 90 20.20 -21.83 19.77
N GLN A 91 20.35 -20.63 20.33
CA GLN A 91 19.57 -20.20 21.48
C GLN A 91 18.13 -19.82 21.06
N ARG A 92 17.95 -19.19 19.88
CA ARG A 92 16.62 -18.99 19.25
C ARG A 92 15.80 -20.27 19.22
N VAL A 93 16.39 -21.34 18.70
CA VAL A 93 15.74 -22.66 18.58
C VAL A 93 15.46 -23.27 19.96
N LYS A 94 16.37 -23.10 20.93
CA LYS A 94 16.16 -23.60 22.29
C LYS A 94 14.92 -22.96 22.92
N LEU A 95 14.84 -21.63 22.88
CA LEU A 95 13.73 -20.86 23.43
C LEU A 95 12.40 -21.18 22.73
N ALA A 96 12.39 -21.29 21.40
CA ALA A 96 11.21 -21.71 20.67
C ALA A 96 10.72 -23.11 21.08
N ARG A 97 11.62 -24.07 21.32
CA ARG A 97 11.25 -25.40 21.82
C ARG A 97 10.75 -25.35 23.27
N GLU A 98 11.27 -24.47 24.10
CA GLU A 98 10.79 -24.26 25.46
C GLU A 98 9.39 -23.63 25.46
N ALA A 99 9.13 -22.65 24.58
CA ALA A 99 7.82 -22.07 24.36
C ALA A 99 6.77 -23.14 24.03
N LEU A 100 7.06 -24.05 23.09
CA LEU A 100 6.14 -25.13 22.71
C LEU A 100 5.90 -26.17 23.81
N LYS A 101 6.84 -26.33 24.76
CA LYS A 101 6.60 -27.17 25.95
C LYS A 101 5.59 -26.52 26.91
N ILE A 102 5.57 -25.19 26.97
CA ILE A 102 4.63 -24.44 27.80
C ILE A 102 3.26 -24.38 27.13
N CYS A 103 3.21 -24.04 25.84
CA CYS A 103 1.99 -23.94 25.07
C CYS A 103 2.22 -24.38 23.62
N PRO A 104 1.64 -25.50 23.17
CA PRO A 104 1.70 -25.95 21.78
C PRO A 104 1.02 -25.01 20.78
N ASP A 105 0.22 -24.05 21.25
CA ASP A 105 -0.49 -23.08 20.39
C ASP A 105 0.32 -21.78 20.16
N CYS A 106 1.61 -21.78 20.52
CA CYS A 106 2.53 -20.68 20.25
C CYS A 106 3.01 -20.69 18.78
N ALA A 107 2.23 -20.09 17.87
CA ALA A 107 2.48 -20.09 16.43
C ALA A 107 3.89 -19.60 16.02
N ASP A 108 4.39 -18.50 16.61
CA ASP A 108 5.70 -17.96 16.26
C ASP A 108 6.88 -18.86 16.66
N ALA A 109 6.70 -19.74 17.64
CA ALA A 109 7.73 -20.72 17.96
C ALA A 109 7.94 -21.69 16.78
N TYR A 110 6.86 -22.06 16.07
CA TYR A 110 6.97 -22.85 14.84
C TYR A 110 7.60 -22.05 13.69
N VAL A 111 7.33 -20.75 13.58
CA VAL A 111 7.99 -19.85 12.61
C VAL A 111 9.51 -19.86 12.82
N ILE A 112 9.97 -19.71 14.08
CA ILE A 112 11.40 -19.80 14.41
C ILE A 112 11.96 -21.17 14.01
N LEU A 113 11.25 -22.26 14.31
CA LEU A 113 11.72 -23.60 13.94
C LEU A 113 11.79 -23.81 12.42
N ALA A 114 10.86 -23.24 11.66
CA ALA A 114 10.90 -23.26 10.20
C ALA A 114 12.16 -22.55 9.68
N GLU A 115 12.42 -21.33 10.13
CA GLU A 115 13.58 -20.52 9.70
C GLU A 115 14.93 -21.12 10.14
N ASP A 116 14.98 -21.65 11.37
CA ASP A 116 16.23 -21.97 12.04
C ASP A 116 16.54 -23.47 12.14
N THR A 117 15.62 -24.37 11.80
CA THR A 117 15.90 -25.81 11.91
C THR A 117 15.65 -26.60 10.64
N ALA A 118 14.78 -26.11 9.75
CA ALA A 118 14.48 -26.80 8.52
C ALA A 118 15.73 -26.92 7.64
N ARG A 119 15.96 -28.11 7.09
CA ARG A 119 17.07 -28.40 6.18
C ARG A 119 16.70 -28.17 4.71
N ASN A 120 15.41 -28.11 4.44
CA ASN A 120 14.82 -27.98 3.11
C ASN A 120 13.40 -27.41 3.23
N ASP A 121 12.86 -26.97 2.10
CA ASP A 121 11.54 -26.31 2.06
C ASP A 121 10.41 -27.24 2.54
N LYS A 122 10.49 -28.55 2.28
CA LYS A 122 9.46 -29.49 2.77
C LYS A 122 9.41 -29.58 4.29
N GLU A 123 10.55 -29.48 4.97
CA GLU A 123 10.59 -29.42 6.44
C GLU A 123 10.07 -28.06 6.95
N ALA A 124 10.45 -26.96 6.29
CA ALA A 124 9.97 -25.63 6.66
C ALA A 124 8.44 -25.53 6.50
N GLN A 125 7.89 -26.06 5.40
CA GLN A 125 6.46 -26.13 5.12
C GLN A 125 5.67 -26.77 6.28
N LYS A 126 6.19 -27.89 6.84
CA LYS A 126 5.54 -28.58 7.97
C LYS A 126 5.50 -27.71 9.23
N PHE A 127 6.59 -26.99 9.51
CA PHE A 127 6.63 -26.08 10.66
C PHE A 127 5.69 -24.89 10.45
N TYR A 128 5.70 -24.25 9.28
CA TYR A 128 4.77 -23.16 9.01
C TYR A 128 3.30 -23.60 9.08
N GLN A 129 2.96 -24.77 8.53
CA GLN A 129 1.61 -25.33 8.68
C GLN A 129 1.25 -25.55 10.15
N ALA A 130 2.14 -26.14 10.95
CA ALA A 130 1.91 -26.31 12.38
C ALA A 130 1.72 -24.97 13.10
N GLY A 131 2.42 -23.91 12.65
CA GLY A 131 2.23 -22.55 13.15
C GLY A 131 0.87 -21.95 12.80
N ILE A 132 0.38 -22.19 11.58
CA ILE A 132 -0.98 -21.82 11.16
C ILE A 132 -2.01 -22.55 12.03
N ASP A 133 -1.89 -23.88 12.16
CA ASP A 133 -2.81 -24.69 12.94
C ASP A 133 -2.83 -24.26 14.42
N ALA A 134 -1.67 -23.93 14.98
CA ALA A 134 -1.52 -23.38 16.33
C ALA A 134 -2.22 -22.02 16.48
N GLY A 135 -2.04 -21.12 15.52
CA GLY A 135 -2.72 -19.83 15.48
C GLY A 135 -4.25 -19.98 15.38
N GLU A 136 -4.73 -20.91 14.57
CA GLU A 136 -6.19 -21.16 14.43
C GLU A 136 -6.81 -21.66 15.72
N ARG A 137 -6.14 -22.58 16.43
CA ARG A 137 -6.59 -23.03 17.75
C ARG A 137 -6.55 -21.91 18.79
N ALA A 138 -5.50 -21.09 18.79
CA ALA A 138 -5.34 -19.99 19.73
C ALA A 138 -6.39 -18.89 19.56
N LEU A 139 -6.72 -18.53 18.32
CA LEU A 139 -7.67 -17.46 17.99
C LEU A 139 -9.12 -17.95 18.02
N GLY A 140 -9.36 -19.17 17.54
CA GLY A 140 -10.70 -19.74 17.43
C GLY A 140 -11.51 -19.18 16.24
N PRO A 141 -12.53 -19.92 15.78
CA PRO A 141 -13.22 -19.64 14.51
C PRO A 141 -14.00 -18.32 14.49
N LYS A 142 -14.50 -17.87 15.65
CA LYS A 142 -15.24 -16.61 15.77
C LYS A 142 -14.35 -15.40 15.47
N PHE A 143 -13.07 -15.46 15.87
CA PHE A 143 -12.10 -14.40 15.61
C PHE A 143 -11.88 -14.17 14.11
N PHE A 144 -11.83 -15.26 13.33
CA PHE A 144 -11.74 -15.22 11.86
C PHE A 144 -13.04 -14.79 11.17
N GLN A 145 -14.13 -14.59 11.91
CA GLN A 145 -15.37 -14.04 11.36
C GLN A 145 -15.47 -12.55 11.68
N ASP A 146 -15.20 -12.20 12.93
CA ASP A 146 -15.46 -10.86 13.45
C ASP A 146 -14.34 -9.86 13.08
N GLU A 147 -13.07 -10.32 13.01
CA GLU A 147 -11.91 -9.43 12.91
C GLU A 147 -11.24 -9.40 11.52
N VAL A 148 -11.87 -10.01 10.51
CA VAL A 148 -11.35 -10.00 9.12
C VAL A 148 -11.25 -8.57 8.61
N GLY A 149 -10.08 -8.24 8.07
CA GLY A 149 -9.79 -6.89 7.58
C GLY A 149 -8.99 -6.05 8.57
N TYR A 150 -8.93 -6.46 9.84
CA TYR A 150 -8.32 -5.70 10.93
C TYR A 150 -7.16 -6.43 11.63
N PHE A 151 -6.84 -7.65 11.21
CA PHE A 151 -5.84 -8.50 11.87
C PHE A 151 -4.52 -7.80 12.20
N TRP A 152 -3.97 -6.97 11.30
CA TRP A 152 -2.69 -6.30 11.59
C TRP A 152 -2.71 -5.42 12.85
N GLY A 153 -3.85 -4.80 13.15
CA GLY A 153 -4.04 -3.98 14.35
C GLY A 153 -4.09 -4.80 15.64
N ILE A 154 -4.31 -6.11 15.53
CA ILE A 154 -4.53 -7.02 16.67
C ILE A 154 -3.29 -7.90 16.87
N LEU A 155 -2.60 -7.72 18.00
CA LEU A 155 -1.32 -8.39 18.26
C LEU A 155 -1.43 -9.91 18.26
N GLU A 156 -2.53 -10.47 18.75
CA GLU A 156 -2.77 -11.91 18.86
C GLU A 156 -2.78 -12.62 17.51
N THR A 157 -3.14 -11.92 16.44
CA THR A 157 -3.27 -12.49 15.10
C THR A 157 -1.96 -12.49 14.32
N ARG A 158 -1.00 -11.63 14.69
CA ARG A 158 0.28 -11.49 13.98
C ARG A 158 1.11 -12.78 13.93
N PRO A 159 1.19 -13.61 14.99
CA PRO A 159 1.85 -14.91 14.91
C PRO A 159 1.28 -15.82 13.82
N TYR A 160 -0.05 -15.85 13.67
CA TYR A 160 -0.73 -16.59 12.61
C TYR A 160 -0.38 -16.05 11.22
N MET A 161 -0.44 -14.73 11.06
CA MET A 161 -0.10 -14.06 9.80
C MET A 161 1.36 -14.30 9.39
N ARG A 162 2.30 -14.29 10.34
CA ARG A 162 3.72 -14.63 10.11
C ARG A 162 3.90 -16.08 9.65
N ALA A 163 3.21 -17.02 10.28
CA ALA A 163 3.23 -18.43 9.86
C ALA A 163 2.65 -18.60 8.44
N ARG A 164 1.54 -17.92 8.13
CA ARG A 164 0.87 -18.01 6.83
C ARG A 164 1.69 -17.44 5.68
N VAL A 165 2.34 -16.28 5.85
CA VAL A 165 3.23 -15.74 4.81
C VAL A 165 4.48 -16.60 4.64
N GLY A 166 5.04 -17.15 5.73
CA GLY A 166 6.16 -18.08 5.66
C GLY A 166 5.82 -19.35 4.87
N LEU A 167 4.62 -19.91 5.08
CA LEU A 167 4.12 -21.03 4.28
C LEU A 167 4.01 -20.66 2.80
N ALA A 168 3.41 -19.51 2.48
CA ALA A 168 3.23 -19.06 1.10
C ALA A 168 4.57 -18.89 0.36
N GLN A 169 5.58 -18.30 1.01
CA GLN A 169 6.92 -18.16 0.45
C GLN A 169 7.61 -19.51 0.25
N CYS A 170 7.46 -20.42 1.21
CA CYS A 170 8.00 -21.77 1.10
C CYS A 170 7.36 -22.54 -0.08
N LEU A 171 6.04 -22.41 -0.27
CA LEU A 171 5.33 -22.96 -1.41
C LEU A 171 5.84 -22.38 -2.74
N CYS A 172 6.09 -21.06 -2.81
CA CYS A 172 6.72 -20.43 -3.98
C CYS A 172 8.09 -21.06 -4.29
N TRP A 173 8.97 -21.25 -3.30
CA TRP A 173 10.30 -21.86 -3.51
C TRP A 173 10.21 -23.33 -3.96
N MET A 174 9.14 -24.02 -3.57
CA MET A 174 8.85 -25.39 -4.02
C MET A 174 8.19 -25.45 -5.41
N GLY A 175 7.95 -24.32 -6.07
CA GLY A 175 7.26 -24.24 -7.35
C GLY A 175 5.73 -24.43 -7.28
N LYS A 176 5.17 -24.45 -6.06
CA LYS A 176 3.72 -24.60 -5.80
C LYS A 176 3.03 -23.25 -5.83
N HIS A 177 3.19 -22.53 -6.94
CA HIS A 177 2.78 -21.13 -7.07
C HIS A 177 1.27 -20.91 -6.89
N GLN A 178 0.44 -21.83 -7.37
CA GLN A 178 -1.02 -21.72 -7.23
C GLN A 178 -1.45 -21.78 -5.75
N GLU A 179 -0.91 -22.73 -4.98
CA GLU A 179 -1.17 -22.85 -3.54
C GLU A 179 -0.67 -21.59 -2.79
N ALA A 180 0.50 -21.06 -3.15
CA ALA A 180 1.03 -19.84 -2.55
C ALA A 180 0.12 -18.62 -2.79
N VAL A 181 -0.43 -18.48 -4.00
CA VAL A 181 -1.35 -17.39 -4.37
C VAL A 181 -2.61 -17.40 -3.52
N GLU A 182 -3.17 -18.56 -3.20
CA GLU A 182 -4.33 -18.69 -2.31
C GLU A 182 -4.02 -18.10 -0.92
N HIS A 183 -2.88 -18.48 -0.33
CA HIS A 183 -2.45 -17.91 0.94
C HIS A 183 -2.21 -16.41 0.88
N TYR A 184 -1.62 -15.88 -0.20
CA TYR A 184 -1.43 -14.44 -0.34
C TYR A 184 -2.76 -13.67 -0.47
N TRP A 185 -3.74 -14.19 -1.22
CA TRP A 185 -5.06 -13.57 -1.30
C TRP A 185 -5.77 -13.57 0.05
N ASP A 186 -5.68 -14.67 0.80
CA ASP A 186 -6.23 -14.73 2.14
C ASP A 186 -5.54 -13.73 3.06
N MET A 187 -4.22 -13.59 2.98
CA MET A 187 -3.48 -12.57 3.74
C MET A 187 -3.94 -11.15 3.43
N LEU A 188 -4.21 -10.82 2.15
CA LEU A 188 -4.77 -9.52 1.77
C LEU A 188 -6.24 -9.34 2.20
N LYS A 189 -7.02 -10.42 2.29
CA LYS A 189 -8.37 -10.37 2.85
C LYS A 189 -8.33 -10.08 4.36
N LEU A 190 -7.39 -10.70 5.07
CA LEU A 190 -7.19 -10.53 6.50
C LEU A 190 -6.61 -9.15 6.85
N ASN A 191 -5.73 -8.63 6.00
CA ASN A 191 -5.17 -7.28 6.10
C ASN A 191 -5.16 -6.55 4.74
N PRO A 192 -6.25 -5.88 4.35
CA PRO A 192 -6.36 -5.14 3.10
C PRO A 192 -5.40 -3.96 2.99
N ASN A 193 -4.99 -3.37 4.11
CA ASN A 193 -4.00 -2.29 4.14
C ASN A 193 -2.57 -2.79 3.84
N ASP A 194 -2.38 -4.11 3.84
CA ASP A 194 -1.17 -4.79 3.40
C ASP A 194 0.12 -4.24 4.04
N ASN A 195 0.10 -4.13 5.37
CA ASN A 195 1.25 -3.66 6.16
C ASN A 195 2.47 -4.58 6.04
N GLN A 196 2.28 -5.83 5.60
CA GLN A 196 3.33 -6.83 5.41
C GLN A 196 3.90 -6.84 3.97
N GLY A 197 3.32 -6.07 3.05
CA GLY A 197 3.79 -6.00 1.66
C GLY A 197 3.52 -7.26 0.83
N ILE A 198 2.50 -8.03 1.19
CA ILE A 198 2.04 -9.25 0.50
C ILE A 198 1.68 -8.96 -0.96
N ARG A 199 1.19 -7.76 -1.27
CA ARG A 199 0.80 -7.40 -2.63
C ARG A 199 1.97 -7.49 -3.62
N TYR A 200 3.20 -7.25 -3.17
CA TYR A 200 4.39 -7.35 -4.03
C TYR A 200 4.75 -8.80 -4.32
N LEU A 201 4.75 -9.65 -3.29
CA LEU A 201 4.99 -11.10 -3.43
C LEU A 201 3.93 -11.75 -4.34
N LEU A 202 2.66 -11.39 -4.14
CA LEU A 202 1.57 -11.87 -4.96
C LEU A 202 1.70 -11.37 -6.41
N ALA A 203 2.01 -10.09 -6.63
CA ALA A 203 2.20 -9.55 -7.98
C ALA A 203 3.34 -10.26 -8.72
N ALA A 204 4.45 -10.53 -8.05
CA ALA A 204 5.57 -11.28 -8.62
C ALA A 204 5.14 -12.71 -8.98
N CYS A 205 4.49 -13.44 -8.07
CA CYS A 205 4.03 -14.80 -8.31
C CYS A 205 3.05 -14.88 -9.50
N LEU A 206 2.08 -13.97 -9.55
CA LEU A 206 1.09 -13.91 -10.63
C LEU A 206 1.75 -13.58 -11.99
N LEU A 207 2.68 -12.62 -12.05
CA LEU A 207 3.30 -12.20 -13.31
C LEU A 207 4.39 -13.17 -13.79
N VAL A 208 5.30 -13.54 -12.90
CA VAL A 208 6.58 -14.17 -13.23
C VAL A 208 6.48 -15.68 -13.30
N ASP A 209 5.72 -16.27 -12.38
CA ASP A 209 5.64 -17.71 -12.20
C ASP A 209 4.42 -18.31 -12.88
N LEU A 210 3.25 -17.70 -12.71
CA LEU A 210 1.98 -18.19 -13.27
C LEU A 210 1.63 -17.59 -14.63
N GLY A 211 2.04 -16.35 -14.90
CA GLY A 211 1.56 -15.59 -16.05
C GLY A 211 0.05 -15.29 -16.00
N ASP A 212 -0.55 -15.31 -14.81
CA ASP A 212 -1.97 -15.01 -14.59
C ASP A 212 -2.20 -13.49 -14.60
N ILE A 213 -2.34 -12.96 -15.81
CA ILE A 213 -2.55 -11.53 -16.06
C ILE A 213 -3.92 -11.06 -15.51
N GLU A 214 -4.93 -11.93 -15.48
CA GLU A 214 -6.26 -11.59 -15.01
C GLU A 214 -6.25 -11.25 -13.51
N SER A 215 -5.73 -12.17 -12.70
CA SER A 215 -5.62 -11.98 -11.25
C SER A 215 -4.67 -10.83 -10.92
N LEU A 216 -3.59 -10.68 -11.68
CA LEU A 216 -2.64 -9.58 -11.51
C LEU A 216 -3.30 -8.23 -11.73
N LEU A 217 -4.11 -8.08 -12.79
CA LEU A 217 -4.84 -6.84 -13.05
C LEU A 217 -5.86 -6.53 -11.95
N LYS A 218 -6.51 -7.55 -11.38
CA LYS A 218 -7.41 -7.38 -10.23
C LYS A 218 -6.64 -6.82 -9.04
N LEU A 219 -5.48 -7.39 -8.72
CA LEU A 219 -4.60 -6.93 -7.65
C LEU A 219 -4.13 -5.49 -7.89
N LEU A 220 -3.57 -5.21 -9.05
CA LEU A 220 -3.04 -3.89 -9.42
C LEU A 220 -4.09 -2.77 -9.30
N ARG A 221 -5.35 -3.07 -9.62
CA ARG A 221 -6.48 -2.12 -9.46
C ARG A 221 -6.84 -1.90 -7.99
N GLY A 222 -6.76 -2.94 -7.16
CA GLY A 222 -7.02 -2.84 -5.72
C GLY A 222 -6.10 -1.84 -5.03
N TYR A 223 -4.86 -1.74 -5.51
CA TYR A 223 -3.83 -0.83 -4.99
C TYR A 223 -3.39 0.21 -6.04
N ALA A 224 -4.33 0.80 -6.78
CA ALA A 224 -4.01 1.69 -7.91
C ALA A 224 -3.22 2.98 -7.53
N GLY A 225 -3.20 3.34 -6.25
CA GLY A 225 -2.45 4.48 -5.71
C GLY A 225 -0.98 4.17 -5.39
N ASP A 226 -0.55 2.92 -5.48
CA ASP A 226 0.83 2.55 -5.19
C ASP A 226 1.78 3.10 -6.26
N ILE A 227 2.76 3.87 -5.81
CA ILE A 227 3.74 4.58 -6.65
C ILE A 227 5.10 3.87 -6.69
N SER A 228 5.24 2.69 -6.09
CA SER A 228 6.50 1.95 -6.11
C SER A 228 6.92 1.56 -7.53
N ALA A 229 8.22 1.31 -7.71
CA ALA A 229 8.74 0.74 -8.95
C ALA A 229 8.03 -0.58 -9.28
N SER A 230 7.79 -1.43 -8.28
CA SER A 230 7.07 -2.70 -8.43
C SER A 230 5.67 -2.52 -9.00
N TRP A 231 4.93 -1.48 -8.61
CA TRP A 231 3.60 -1.24 -9.17
C TRP A 231 3.65 -0.60 -10.55
N LEU A 232 4.43 0.47 -10.70
CA LEU A 232 4.44 1.28 -11.93
C LEU A 232 5.03 0.52 -13.12
N TYR A 233 6.15 -0.18 -12.93
CA TYR A 233 6.76 -0.97 -14.00
C TYR A 233 5.93 -2.22 -14.32
N THR A 234 5.30 -2.86 -13.32
CA THR A 234 4.41 -4.00 -13.58
C THR A 234 3.18 -3.56 -14.38
N TRP A 235 2.56 -2.42 -14.04
CA TRP A 235 1.49 -1.82 -14.85
C TRP A 235 1.94 -1.55 -16.29
N ALA A 236 3.14 -1.02 -16.47
CA ALA A 236 3.69 -0.77 -17.80
C ALA A 236 3.88 -2.07 -18.60
N LEU A 237 4.52 -3.08 -18.00
CA LEU A 237 4.78 -4.36 -18.64
C LEU A 237 3.47 -5.10 -18.99
N VAL A 238 2.53 -5.20 -18.06
CA VAL A 238 1.24 -5.87 -18.29
C VAL A 238 0.43 -5.17 -19.38
N THR A 239 0.47 -3.84 -19.43
CA THR A 239 -0.19 -3.08 -20.51
C THR A 239 0.45 -3.39 -21.87
N PHE A 240 1.79 -3.52 -21.91
CA PHE A 240 2.50 -3.93 -23.11
C PHE A 240 2.18 -5.38 -23.50
N ILE A 241 2.11 -6.31 -22.55
CA ILE A 241 1.71 -7.70 -22.81
C ILE A 241 0.32 -7.75 -23.47
N ALA A 242 -0.63 -6.98 -22.94
CA ALA A 242 -2.00 -7.00 -23.43
C ALA A 242 -2.22 -6.24 -24.75
N ARG A 243 -1.43 -5.19 -25.02
CA ARG A 243 -1.73 -4.23 -26.12
C ARG A 243 -0.57 -3.96 -27.07
N GLY A 244 0.58 -4.58 -26.82
CA GLY A 244 1.84 -4.22 -27.44
C GLY A 244 2.23 -2.76 -27.17
N ASP A 245 3.04 -2.23 -28.08
CA ASP A 245 3.54 -0.88 -28.01
C ASP A 245 2.49 0.17 -28.42
N CYS A 246 1.68 0.60 -27.46
CA CYS A 246 0.66 1.63 -27.65
C CYS A 246 0.96 2.89 -26.81
N LEU A 247 0.24 3.99 -27.09
CA LEU A 247 0.40 5.26 -26.36
C LEU A 247 0.22 5.12 -24.85
N GLU A 248 -0.71 4.26 -24.42
CA GLU A 248 -0.96 4.00 -23.00
C GLU A 248 0.21 3.27 -22.34
N ALA A 249 0.67 2.17 -22.95
CA ALA A 249 1.83 1.41 -22.46
C ALA A 249 3.06 2.32 -22.34
N ARG A 250 3.35 3.12 -23.39
CA ARG A 250 4.45 4.10 -23.36
C ARG A 250 4.29 5.16 -22.27
N ARG A 251 3.07 5.67 -22.04
CA ARG A 251 2.80 6.64 -20.97
C ARG A 251 3.06 6.05 -19.59
N ARG A 252 2.61 4.81 -19.36
CA ARG A 252 2.86 4.08 -18.10
C ARG A 252 4.34 3.83 -17.88
N LEU A 253 5.05 3.38 -18.92
CA LEU A 253 6.51 3.19 -18.83
C LEU A 253 7.23 4.51 -18.55
N LYS A 254 6.87 5.60 -19.23
CA LYS A 254 7.46 6.93 -18.94
C LYS A 254 7.21 7.39 -17.49
N ARG A 255 6.03 7.12 -16.93
CA ARG A 255 5.75 7.39 -15.51
C ARG A 255 6.66 6.55 -14.60
N ALA A 256 6.81 5.27 -14.89
CA ALA A 256 7.69 4.38 -14.14
C ALA A 256 9.16 4.83 -14.19
N LEU A 257 9.64 5.20 -15.39
CA LEU A 257 10.99 5.75 -15.61
C LEU A 257 11.24 7.05 -14.84
N LYS A 258 10.23 7.93 -14.77
CA LYS A 258 10.34 9.18 -14.00
C LYS A 258 10.43 8.89 -12.50
N GLN A 259 9.66 7.92 -12.01
CA GLN A 259 9.63 7.57 -10.58
C GLN A 259 10.91 6.89 -10.13
N ASN A 260 11.38 5.88 -10.86
CA ASN A 260 12.58 5.15 -10.49
C ASN A 260 13.44 4.88 -11.75
N PRO A 261 14.33 5.81 -12.12
CA PRO A 261 15.19 5.65 -13.30
C PRO A 261 16.25 4.53 -13.12
N HIS A 262 16.50 4.08 -11.89
CA HIS A 262 17.53 3.09 -11.58
C HIS A 262 17.18 1.67 -12.04
N VAL A 263 15.90 1.37 -12.32
CA VAL A 263 15.46 0.05 -12.80
C VAL A 263 16.08 -0.31 -14.16
N VAL A 264 16.18 0.66 -15.07
CA VAL A 264 16.59 0.41 -16.46
C VAL A 264 18.01 -0.16 -16.58
N PRO A 265 19.05 0.41 -15.92
CA PRO A 265 20.39 -0.17 -15.96
C PRO A 265 20.45 -1.66 -15.57
N TYR A 266 19.58 -2.12 -14.66
CA TYR A 266 19.52 -3.54 -14.29
C TYR A 266 18.74 -4.38 -15.33
N LEU A 267 17.64 -3.87 -15.86
CA LEU A 267 16.88 -4.52 -16.95
C LEU A 267 17.62 -4.55 -18.29
N LEU A 268 18.67 -3.75 -18.46
CA LEU A 268 19.53 -3.78 -19.65
C LEU A 268 20.87 -4.46 -19.39
N PHE A 269 21.06 -5.03 -18.19
CA PHE A 269 22.32 -5.64 -17.74
C PHE A 269 23.55 -4.69 -17.78
N GLU A 270 23.34 -3.38 -17.81
CA GLU A 270 24.38 -2.36 -17.64
C GLU A 270 24.91 -2.37 -16.19
N ARG A 271 24.05 -2.74 -15.24
CA ARG A 271 24.40 -3.03 -13.85
C ARG A 271 24.02 -4.46 -13.48
N ARG A 272 24.85 -5.09 -12.64
CA ARG A 272 24.58 -6.43 -12.09
C ARG A 272 23.86 -6.32 -10.76
N LEU A 273 22.89 -7.22 -10.53
CA LEU A 273 22.26 -7.35 -9.23
C LEU A 273 23.28 -7.77 -8.17
N PRO A 274 23.19 -7.25 -6.94
CA PRO A 274 24.04 -7.67 -5.84
C PRO A 274 23.75 -9.12 -5.45
N LYS A 275 24.76 -9.79 -4.87
CA LYS A 275 24.61 -11.18 -4.37
C LYS A 275 23.61 -11.31 -3.22
N LYS A 276 23.34 -10.21 -2.51
CA LYS A 276 22.38 -10.14 -1.41
C LYS A 276 21.44 -8.98 -1.68
N LEU A 277 20.15 -9.22 -1.57
CA LEU A 277 19.15 -8.18 -1.69
C LEU A 277 19.23 -7.20 -0.51
N PRO A 278 18.89 -5.91 -0.74
CA PRO A 278 18.85 -4.93 0.32
C PRO A 278 17.74 -5.28 1.33
N GLN A 279 17.99 -4.99 2.60
CA GLN A 279 17.02 -5.22 3.68
C GLN A 279 15.95 -4.14 3.76
N TYR A 280 16.25 -2.94 3.24
CA TYR A 280 15.38 -1.78 3.26
C TYR A 280 15.45 -1.09 1.90
N ILE A 281 14.32 -0.53 1.48
CA ILE A 281 14.19 0.23 0.26
C ILE A 281 13.56 1.59 0.58
N GLY A 282 13.89 2.59 -0.21
CA GLY A 282 13.17 3.86 -0.27
C GLY A 282 12.43 3.95 -1.61
N ILE A 283 11.24 4.54 -1.63
CA ILE A 283 10.50 4.76 -2.88
C ILE A 283 11.37 5.64 -3.80
N GLY A 284 11.57 5.19 -5.04
CA GLY A 284 12.40 5.87 -6.04
C GLY A 284 13.90 5.59 -5.96
N ASP A 285 14.38 4.93 -4.90
CA ASP A 285 15.83 4.72 -4.70
C ASP A 285 16.39 3.53 -5.51
N GLU A 286 17.72 3.42 -5.56
CA GLU A 286 18.40 2.33 -6.28
C GLU A 286 18.13 0.95 -5.65
N LYS A 287 17.87 0.87 -4.33
CA LYS A 287 17.60 -0.40 -3.65
C LYS A 287 16.24 -0.95 -4.04
N GLU A 288 15.24 -0.08 -4.19
CA GLU A 288 13.93 -0.43 -4.75
C GLU A 288 14.10 -1.01 -6.16
N ALA A 289 14.92 -0.38 -7.01
CA ALA A 289 15.20 -0.89 -8.35
C ALA A 289 15.85 -2.28 -8.34
N VAL A 290 16.78 -2.53 -7.42
CA VAL A 290 17.41 -3.84 -7.21
C VAL A 290 16.38 -4.90 -6.84
N VAL A 291 15.50 -4.61 -5.87
CA VAL A 291 14.46 -5.56 -5.43
C VAL A 291 13.49 -5.84 -6.58
N TYR A 292 13.00 -4.80 -7.26
CA TYR A 292 12.12 -4.95 -8.40
C TYR A 292 12.73 -5.80 -9.50
N CYS A 293 13.99 -5.54 -9.88
CA CYS A 293 14.63 -6.30 -10.95
C CYS A 293 14.93 -7.75 -10.55
N ALA A 294 15.21 -8.02 -9.27
CA ALA A 294 15.39 -9.38 -8.77
C ALA A 294 14.10 -10.20 -8.85
N GLU A 295 12.96 -9.58 -8.54
CA GLU A 295 11.66 -10.26 -8.52
C GLU A 295 11.03 -10.33 -9.91
N PHE A 296 10.96 -9.20 -10.62
CA PHE A 296 10.18 -9.06 -11.86
C PHE A 296 11.04 -9.08 -13.13
N GLY A 297 12.37 -8.99 -13.03
CA GLY A 297 13.25 -8.86 -14.19
C GLY A 297 13.07 -9.99 -15.20
N SER A 298 12.88 -11.22 -14.73
CA SER A 298 12.67 -12.37 -15.62
C SER A 298 11.39 -12.25 -16.46
N ALA A 299 10.33 -11.59 -15.98
CA ALA A 299 9.11 -11.35 -16.76
C ALA A 299 9.38 -10.42 -17.97
N TRP A 300 10.26 -9.43 -17.83
CA TRP A 300 10.67 -8.56 -18.95
C TRP A 300 11.39 -9.35 -20.04
N TYR A 301 12.27 -10.28 -19.66
CA TYR A 301 13.02 -11.08 -20.63
C TYR A 301 12.18 -12.21 -21.25
N LYS A 302 11.27 -12.83 -20.48
CA LYS A 302 10.33 -13.83 -21.00
C LYS A 302 9.30 -13.21 -21.94
N THR A 303 8.95 -11.94 -21.74
CA THR A 303 8.00 -11.23 -22.59
C THR A 303 8.64 -10.83 -23.92
N LYS A 304 8.22 -11.50 -25.01
CA LYS A 304 8.71 -11.23 -26.37
C LYS A 304 8.60 -9.74 -26.70
N GLY A 305 9.74 -9.12 -27.04
CA GLY A 305 9.81 -7.73 -27.49
C GLY A 305 9.80 -6.68 -26.39
N ALA A 306 9.64 -7.02 -25.10
CA ALA A 306 9.57 -6.02 -24.03
C ALA A 306 10.87 -5.24 -23.84
N ILE A 307 12.05 -5.90 -23.96
CA ILE A 307 13.35 -5.21 -23.89
C ILE A 307 13.59 -4.30 -25.11
N ALA A 308 13.19 -4.74 -26.30
CA ALA A 308 13.27 -3.90 -27.51
C ALA A 308 12.35 -2.68 -27.39
N TRP A 309 11.14 -2.88 -26.86
CA TRP A 309 10.18 -1.82 -26.57
C TRP A 309 10.73 -0.82 -25.53
N LEU A 310 11.32 -1.30 -24.42
CA LEU A 310 11.98 -0.45 -23.43
C LEU A 310 13.02 0.47 -24.09
N ASN A 311 13.93 -0.10 -24.88
CA ASN A 311 14.94 0.66 -25.63
C ASN A 311 14.32 1.69 -26.59
N SER A 312 13.27 1.31 -27.30
CA SER A 312 12.55 2.21 -28.21
C SER A 312 11.88 3.39 -27.47
N VAL A 313 11.41 3.19 -26.24
CA VAL A 313 10.86 4.28 -25.42
C VAL A 313 11.96 5.22 -24.93
N LEU A 314 13.12 4.68 -24.53
CA LEU A 314 14.29 5.45 -24.10
C LEU A 314 14.88 6.30 -25.24
N SER A 315 14.93 5.75 -26.47
CA SER A 315 15.51 6.44 -27.62
C SER A 315 14.57 7.46 -28.29
N GLY A 316 13.33 7.59 -27.80
CA GLY A 316 12.29 8.44 -28.40
C GLY A 316 11.83 8.01 -29.81
N LYS A 317 12.29 6.86 -30.32
CA LYS A 317 11.93 6.35 -31.66
C LYS A 317 10.67 5.52 -31.55
N ARG A 318 9.74 5.67 -32.50
CA ARG A 318 8.55 4.82 -32.60
C ARG A 318 8.78 3.83 -33.74
N GLU A 319 9.18 2.60 -33.42
CA GLU A 319 9.24 1.57 -34.45
C GLU A 319 7.81 1.13 -34.80
N LYS A 320 7.51 1.02 -36.10
CA LYS A 320 6.27 0.42 -36.59
C LYS A 320 6.37 -1.09 -36.41
N HIS A 321 6.22 -1.58 -35.18
CA HIS A 321 6.11 -3.03 -34.97
C HIS A 321 4.72 -3.49 -35.39
N GLN A 322 4.65 -4.36 -36.40
CA GLN A 322 3.44 -5.11 -36.72
C GLN A 322 3.16 -6.11 -35.58
N PRO A 323 1.90 -6.26 -35.16
CA PRO A 323 1.55 -7.18 -34.08
C PRO A 323 1.86 -8.61 -34.51
N THR A 324 2.94 -9.19 -33.97
CA THR A 324 3.29 -10.61 -34.15
C THR A 324 3.45 -11.28 -32.79
N ALA A 325 2.34 -11.31 -32.06
CA ALA A 325 2.10 -12.27 -30.99
C ALA A 325 0.63 -12.72 -31.12
N SER A 326 0.42 -14.02 -31.27
CA SER A 326 -0.90 -14.63 -31.29
C SER A 326 -1.66 -14.25 -30.03
N VAL A 327 -2.81 -13.59 -30.21
CA VAL A 327 -3.83 -13.30 -29.19
C VAL A 327 -4.55 -14.60 -28.82
N GLN A 328 -3.82 -15.63 -28.40
CA GLN A 328 -4.39 -16.89 -27.94
C GLN A 328 -4.23 -16.95 -26.43
N GLY A 329 -5.32 -16.71 -25.71
CA GLY A 329 -5.42 -16.94 -24.26
C GLY A 329 -5.90 -15.76 -23.41
N ILE A 330 -6.07 -14.55 -23.96
CA ILE A 330 -6.57 -13.39 -23.18
C ILE A 330 -8.05 -13.14 -23.56
N PRO A 331 -9.02 -13.37 -22.66
CA PRO A 331 -10.43 -13.12 -22.96
C PRO A 331 -10.71 -11.65 -23.32
N GLU A 332 -11.61 -11.41 -24.27
CA GLU A 332 -11.94 -10.09 -24.82
C GLU A 332 -12.42 -9.07 -23.75
N VAL A 333 -12.98 -9.56 -22.65
CA VAL A 333 -13.36 -8.77 -21.47
C VAL A 333 -12.15 -8.05 -20.84
N PHE A 334 -10.95 -8.63 -20.94
CA PHE A 334 -9.72 -8.03 -20.43
C PHE A 334 -9.17 -6.96 -21.37
N LEU A 335 -9.34 -7.10 -22.68
CA LEU A 335 -9.00 -6.04 -23.64
C LEU A 335 -9.83 -4.77 -23.38
N LYS A 336 -11.13 -4.94 -23.06
CA LYS A 336 -12.03 -3.87 -22.63
C LYS A 336 -11.63 -3.24 -21.28
N ALA A 337 -11.04 -4.01 -20.37
CA ALA A 337 -10.52 -3.51 -19.09
C ALA A 337 -9.34 -2.54 -19.25
N PHE A 338 -8.59 -2.64 -20.35
CA PHE A 338 -7.57 -1.66 -20.70
C PHE A 338 -8.15 -0.48 -21.52
N GLU A 339 -9.30 -0.63 -22.18
CA GLU A 339 -9.97 0.50 -22.90
C GLU A 339 -10.51 1.53 -21.91
N HIS A 340 -10.59 1.11 -20.66
CA HIS A 340 -11.17 1.85 -19.58
C HIS A 340 -10.13 2.05 -18.46
N GLY A 341 -9.49 3.23 -18.46
CA GLY A 341 -9.29 4.00 -17.22
C GLY A 341 -10.64 4.39 -16.59
N LYS A 342 -11.55 3.42 -16.44
CA LYS A 342 -12.90 3.46 -15.91
C LYS A 342 -13.18 2.05 -15.38
N GLN A 343 -13.75 1.95 -14.19
CA GLN A 343 -14.08 0.67 -13.54
C GLN A 343 -15.01 -0.19 -14.41
N PRO A 344 -14.91 -1.54 -14.33
CA PRO A 344 -15.82 -2.43 -15.03
C PRO A 344 -17.20 -2.42 -14.35
N SER A 345 -18.24 -2.15 -15.14
CA SER A 345 -19.63 -2.45 -14.81
C SER A 345 -19.92 -3.92 -15.10
N ILE A 346 -20.48 -4.62 -14.12
CA ILE A 346 -21.05 -5.96 -14.26
C ILE A 346 -22.25 -5.89 -15.20
N ASP A 347 -22.31 -6.83 -16.14
CA ASP A 347 -23.34 -6.89 -17.18
C ASP A 347 -24.70 -7.37 -16.62
N LYS A 348 -25.72 -6.59 -16.97
CA LYS A 348 -27.12 -6.91 -17.25
C LYS A 348 -27.76 -8.15 -16.60
N GLY A 349 -28.49 -7.86 -15.52
CA GLY A 349 -29.85 -8.39 -15.34
C GLY A 349 -30.86 -7.49 -16.06
N SER A 350 -31.82 -8.11 -16.72
CA SER A 350 -32.83 -7.58 -17.63
C SER A 350 -33.77 -6.49 -17.10
N ASN A 351 -34.19 -5.61 -18.04
CA ASN A 351 -35.50 -4.94 -18.13
C ASN A 351 -35.92 -3.98 -17.00
N GLN A 352 -35.78 -2.67 -17.22
CA GLN A 352 -36.91 -1.76 -17.58
C GLN A 352 -36.51 -0.27 -17.46
N ASN A 353 -37.11 0.52 -18.35
CA ASN A 353 -37.27 1.99 -18.35
C ASN A 353 -36.15 2.86 -18.95
N GLU A 354 -36.30 3.08 -20.25
CA GLU A 354 -35.96 4.32 -20.95
C GLU A 354 -36.62 5.53 -20.24
N ARG A 355 -35.87 6.19 -19.37
CA ARG A 355 -35.97 7.63 -19.15
C ARG A 355 -34.58 8.19 -19.43
N GLY A 356 -34.50 9.16 -20.34
CA GLY A 356 -33.24 9.70 -20.85
C GLY A 356 -32.23 10.02 -19.75
N ASN A 357 -30.94 9.77 -20.05
CA ASN A 357 -29.79 9.91 -19.16
C ASN A 357 -29.47 11.39 -18.87
N MET A 358 -30.45 12.14 -18.34
CA MET A 358 -30.32 13.54 -17.94
C MET A 358 -29.70 13.63 -16.54
N ALA A 359 -28.73 14.52 -16.37
CA ALA A 359 -28.18 14.82 -15.04
C ALA A 359 -27.97 16.32 -14.86
N ARG A 360 -27.98 16.77 -13.60
CA ARG A 360 -27.51 18.11 -13.26
C ARG A 360 -25.99 18.16 -13.34
N ILE A 361 -25.46 19.06 -14.15
CA ILE A 361 -24.03 19.31 -14.32
C ILE A 361 -23.68 20.62 -13.65
N TYR A 362 -22.73 20.55 -12.71
CA TYR A 362 -22.20 21.68 -11.95
C TYR A 362 -20.84 22.06 -12.52
N ALA A 363 -20.68 23.31 -12.95
CA ALA A 363 -19.40 23.84 -13.41
C ALA A 363 -18.76 24.68 -12.30
N PHE A 364 -17.62 24.23 -11.78
CA PHE A 364 -16.85 24.94 -10.76
C PHE A 364 -15.63 25.62 -11.37
N LYS A 365 -15.31 26.83 -10.91
CA LYS A 365 -13.98 27.42 -11.06
C LYS A 365 -13.18 27.15 -9.79
N VAL A 366 -12.01 26.56 -9.93
CA VAL A 366 -11.10 26.24 -8.84
C VAL A 366 -9.80 27.00 -9.05
N SER A 367 -9.43 27.87 -8.13
CA SER A 367 -8.23 28.70 -8.21
C SER A 367 -7.36 28.52 -6.97
N LEU A 368 -6.03 28.55 -7.11
CA LEU A 368 -5.14 28.62 -5.95
C LEU A 368 -5.40 29.90 -5.16
N LYS A 369 -5.47 29.78 -3.84
CA LYS A 369 -5.82 30.91 -2.97
C LYS A 369 -4.76 32.01 -3.01
N ASP A 370 -3.49 31.62 -2.96
CA ASP A 370 -2.36 32.57 -2.97
C ASP A 370 -2.00 33.07 -4.37
N THR A 371 -2.36 32.30 -5.40
CA THR A 371 -2.13 32.66 -6.81
C THR A 371 -3.38 32.48 -7.67
N PRO A 372 -4.42 33.32 -7.52
CA PRO A 372 -5.71 33.15 -8.20
C PRO A 372 -5.67 33.18 -9.74
N ARG A 373 -4.55 33.63 -10.32
CA ARG A 373 -4.27 33.56 -11.76
C ARG A 373 -4.13 32.13 -12.29
N ILE A 374 -3.82 31.17 -11.41
CA ILE A 374 -3.76 29.74 -11.73
C ILE A 374 -5.10 29.11 -11.36
N TRP A 375 -5.85 28.64 -12.35
CA TRP A 375 -7.18 28.09 -12.13
C TRP A 375 -7.60 27.02 -13.15
N ARG A 376 -8.63 26.26 -12.79
CA ARG A 376 -9.26 25.19 -13.59
C ARG A 376 -10.78 25.35 -13.55
N LYS A 377 -11.46 25.16 -14.68
CA LYS A 377 -12.92 24.99 -14.72
C LYS A 377 -13.24 23.52 -14.86
N ILE A 378 -13.97 22.99 -13.89
CA ILE A 378 -14.25 21.55 -13.76
C ILE A 378 -15.76 21.36 -13.73
N GLU A 379 -16.25 20.49 -14.62
CA GLU A 379 -17.64 20.05 -14.61
C GLU A 379 -17.78 18.73 -13.86
N VAL A 380 -18.79 18.63 -13.01
CA VAL A 380 -19.10 17.47 -12.18
C VAL A 380 -20.59 17.20 -12.24
N ARG A 381 -20.99 15.92 -12.30
CA ARG A 381 -22.42 15.57 -12.19
C ARG A 381 -22.90 15.73 -10.75
N GLY A 382 -24.16 16.08 -10.57
CA GLY A 382 -24.79 16.24 -9.25
C GLY A 382 -24.70 14.98 -8.39
N ASP A 383 -24.81 13.80 -9.01
CA ASP A 383 -24.76 12.52 -8.32
C ASP A 383 -23.34 12.04 -7.96
N GLN A 384 -22.31 12.77 -8.39
CA GLN A 384 -20.93 12.53 -8.00
C GLN A 384 -20.61 13.16 -6.64
N THR A 385 -19.59 12.65 -5.96
CA THR A 385 -19.27 13.04 -4.58
C THR A 385 -18.21 14.14 -4.50
N LEU A 386 -18.13 14.81 -3.34
CA LEU A 386 -17.04 15.73 -3.04
C LEU A 386 -15.66 15.07 -3.17
N HIS A 387 -15.53 13.77 -2.85
CA HIS A 387 -14.29 13.03 -3.09
C HIS A 387 -13.94 12.91 -4.59
N GLN A 388 -14.94 12.74 -5.46
CA GLN A 388 -14.70 12.74 -6.91
C GLN A 388 -14.31 14.13 -7.41
N LEU A 389 -14.88 15.21 -6.85
CA LEU A 389 -14.42 16.58 -7.10
C LEU A 389 -12.97 16.78 -6.60
N HIS A 390 -12.61 16.27 -5.41
CA HIS A 390 -11.24 16.29 -4.92
C HIS A 390 -10.27 15.63 -5.91
N LYS A 391 -10.58 14.41 -6.38
CA LYS A 391 -9.75 13.72 -7.38
C LYS A 391 -9.63 14.52 -8.68
N ALA A 392 -10.69 15.21 -9.08
CA ALA A 392 -10.66 16.07 -10.26
C ALA A 392 -9.72 17.27 -10.06
N ILE A 393 -9.80 17.93 -8.90
CA ILE A 393 -8.91 19.06 -8.54
C ILE A 393 -7.46 18.58 -8.42
N PHE A 394 -7.22 17.51 -7.67
CA PHE A 394 -5.91 16.89 -7.47
C PHE A 394 -5.20 16.63 -8.81
N ASN A 395 -5.90 15.97 -9.75
CA ASN A 395 -5.38 15.72 -11.09
C ASN A 395 -5.22 17.00 -11.92
N ALA A 396 -6.14 17.95 -11.80
CA ALA A 396 -6.11 19.20 -12.57
C ALA A 396 -4.95 20.13 -12.18
N PHE A 397 -4.48 20.02 -10.94
CA PHE A 397 -3.30 20.72 -10.41
C PHE A 397 -2.06 19.83 -10.36
N GLU A 398 -2.05 18.73 -11.13
CA GLU A 398 -0.87 17.88 -11.35
C GLU A 398 -0.22 17.34 -10.06
N ARG A 399 -1.04 17.15 -9.01
CA ARG A 399 -0.60 16.53 -7.76
C ARG A 399 -0.37 15.03 -7.98
N PHE A 400 0.56 14.45 -7.24
CA PHE A 400 1.05 13.09 -7.47
C PHE A 400 1.19 12.25 -6.20
N GLU A 401 1.39 12.85 -5.02
CA GLU A 401 1.34 12.16 -3.73
C GLU A 401 0.00 12.44 -3.04
N GLU A 402 -0.77 11.42 -2.66
CA GLU A 402 -2.05 11.62 -1.99
C GLU A 402 -1.85 11.93 -0.50
N HIS A 403 -2.38 13.06 -0.04
CA HIS A 403 -2.47 13.45 1.37
C HIS A 403 -3.94 13.63 1.79
N LEU A 404 -4.16 13.89 3.08
CA LEU A 404 -5.46 14.31 3.60
C LEU A 404 -5.94 15.59 2.92
N TYR A 405 -7.26 15.73 2.80
CA TYR A 405 -7.91 16.89 2.20
C TYR A 405 -9.24 17.18 2.91
N ALA A 406 -9.69 18.43 2.79
CA ALA A 406 -11.00 18.83 3.30
C ALA A 406 -11.62 19.96 2.45
N PHE A 407 -12.95 20.01 2.43
CA PHE A 407 -13.74 21.12 1.91
C PHE A 407 -14.41 21.87 3.07
N PHE A 408 -14.51 23.19 2.98
CA PHE A 408 -15.16 24.04 3.98
C PHE A 408 -16.23 24.92 3.33
N LEU A 409 -17.51 24.52 3.45
CA LEU A 409 -18.62 25.16 2.74
C LEU A 409 -18.98 26.56 3.26
N SER A 410 -18.51 26.96 4.43
CA SER A 410 -18.62 28.34 4.93
C SER A 410 -17.67 29.31 4.24
N ASN A 411 -16.74 28.82 3.41
CA ASN A 411 -15.64 29.60 2.84
C ASN A 411 -14.66 30.15 3.89
N LYS A 412 -14.60 29.53 5.08
CA LYS A 412 -13.64 29.85 6.14
C LYS A 412 -12.69 28.67 6.34
N PRO A 413 -11.36 28.89 6.38
CA PRO A 413 -10.40 27.83 6.70
C PRO A 413 -10.73 27.20 8.07
N TRP A 414 -10.62 25.87 8.16
CA TRP A 414 -10.72 25.13 9.42
C TRP A 414 -12.04 25.26 10.20
N ASP A 415 -13.13 25.66 9.53
CA ASP A 415 -14.47 25.67 10.13
C ASP A 415 -15.06 24.25 10.16
N SER A 416 -14.86 23.55 11.27
CA SER A 416 -15.30 22.17 11.51
C SER A 416 -16.79 21.96 11.23
N SER A 417 -17.64 22.95 11.53
CA SER A 417 -19.10 22.86 11.37
C SER A 417 -19.55 22.68 9.91
N THR A 418 -18.70 23.07 8.95
CA THR A 418 -18.96 22.94 7.51
C THR A 418 -17.90 22.11 6.78
N GLN A 419 -17.11 21.35 7.52
CA GLN A 419 -16.01 20.54 7.01
C GLN A 419 -16.51 19.23 6.38
N TYR A 420 -15.96 18.91 5.21
CA TYR A 420 -16.12 17.60 4.55
C TYR A 420 -14.76 17.03 4.17
N GLY A 421 -14.39 15.88 4.74
CA GLY A 421 -13.08 15.24 4.54
C GLY A 421 -13.17 13.73 4.32
N LEU A 422 -12.04 13.04 4.42
CA LEU A 422 -12.05 11.58 4.52
C LEU A 422 -12.67 11.13 5.85
N PRO A 423 -13.34 9.97 5.91
CA PRO A 423 -13.83 9.43 7.17
C PRO A 423 -12.64 9.17 8.10
N ASP A 424 -12.68 9.75 9.28
CA ASP A 424 -11.66 9.64 10.32
C ASP A 424 -12.40 9.50 11.67
N PRO A 425 -12.15 8.44 12.45
CA PRO A 425 -12.79 8.23 13.76
C PRO A 425 -12.56 9.38 14.75
N GLU A 426 -11.48 10.14 14.59
CA GLU A 426 -11.09 11.25 15.48
C GLU A 426 -11.60 12.61 14.98
N SER A 427 -12.29 12.66 13.84
CA SER A 427 -12.76 13.91 13.22
C SER A 427 -14.28 14.01 13.12
N GLU A 428 -14.83 15.16 13.53
CA GLU A 428 -16.24 15.50 13.30
C GLU A 428 -16.58 15.84 11.83
N ALA A 429 -15.59 15.76 10.92
CA ALA A 429 -15.77 16.08 9.52
C ALA A 429 -16.79 15.15 8.83
N ARG A 430 -17.69 15.75 8.03
CA ARG A 430 -18.64 14.98 7.23
C ARG A 430 -17.92 14.24 6.10
N SER A 431 -18.40 13.05 5.74
CA SER A 431 -17.72 12.22 4.73
C SER A 431 -17.82 12.78 3.31
N ALA A 432 -16.72 13.31 2.77
CA ALA A 432 -16.62 13.71 1.36
C ALA A 432 -16.79 12.53 0.39
N LYS A 433 -16.48 11.29 0.83
CA LYS A 433 -16.69 10.06 0.05
C LYS A 433 -18.16 9.72 -0.15
N ARG A 434 -19.05 10.13 0.76
CA ARG A 434 -20.49 9.80 0.73
C ARG A 434 -21.37 10.98 0.30
N THR A 435 -20.90 12.23 0.48
CA THR A 435 -21.68 13.42 0.14
C THR A 435 -21.66 13.72 -1.35
N LYS A 436 -22.83 13.69 -2.00
CA LYS A 436 -23.04 14.05 -3.40
C LYS A 436 -23.13 15.56 -3.61
N ILE A 437 -22.73 16.07 -4.77
CA ILE A 437 -22.75 17.52 -5.09
C ILE A 437 -24.18 18.08 -5.05
N ASP A 438 -25.17 17.36 -5.56
CA ASP A 438 -26.58 17.79 -5.57
C ASP A 438 -27.17 17.95 -4.16
N SER A 439 -26.75 17.10 -3.22
CA SER A 439 -27.20 17.11 -1.83
C SER A 439 -26.76 18.35 -1.04
N LEU A 440 -25.77 19.09 -1.55
CA LEU A 440 -25.22 20.27 -0.88
C LEU A 440 -26.07 21.53 -1.06
N GLY A 441 -27.06 21.52 -1.95
CA GLY A 441 -27.96 22.67 -2.18
C GLY A 441 -27.25 23.94 -2.66
N LEU A 442 -26.09 23.80 -3.31
CA LEU A 442 -25.25 24.93 -3.74
C LEU A 442 -25.98 25.84 -4.74
N GLN A 443 -25.85 27.15 -4.52
CA GLN A 443 -26.37 28.17 -5.42
C GLN A 443 -25.24 28.75 -6.29
N VAL A 444 -25.57 29.17 -7.52
CA VAL A 444 -24.59 29.82 -8.41
C VAL A 444 -23.95 31.03 -7.71
N LYS A 445 -22.65 31.24 -7.92
CA LYS A 445 -21.75 32.18 -7.21
C LYS A 445 -21.40 31.79 -5.77
N LYS A 446 -21.89 30.67 -5.24
CA LYS A 446 -21.43 30.17 -3.93
C LYS A 446 -19.94 29.87 -4.00
N LYS A 447 -19.20 30.40 -3.00
CA LYS A 447 -17.79 30.13 -2.77
C LYS A 447 -17.60 29.24 -1.57
N PHE A 448 -16.59 28.37 -1.64
CA PHE A 448 -16.13 27.54 -0.55
C PHE A 448 -14.65 27.18 -0.74
N LEU A 449 -14.01 26.68 0.32
CA LEU A 449 -12.60 26.35 0.29
C LEU A 449 -12.37 24.85 0.15
N TYR A 450 -11.22 24.51 -0.42
CA TYR A 450 -10.65 23.18 -0.47
C TYR A 450 -9.18 23.27 -0.08
N VAL A 451 -8.76 22.47 0.90
CA VAL A 451 -7.36 22.30 1.25
C VAL A 451 -6.93 20.88 0.89
N PHE A 452 -5.73 20.79 0.33
CA PHE A 452 -5.05 19.54 0.03
C PHE A 452 -3.72 19.55 0.75
N ASP A 453 -3.37 18.44 1.40
CA ASP A 453 -2.19 18.34 2.25
C ASP A 453 -2.24 19.33 3.43
N PHE A 454 -2.53 18.83 4.63
CA PHE A 454 -2.65 19.69 5.81
C PHE A 454 -1.29 20.23 6.29
N GLY A 455 -0.18 19.60 5.91
CA GLY A 455 1.15 20.09 6.23
C GLY A 455 1.57 21.23 5.31
N ALA A 456 1.41 21.05 4.00
CA ALA A 456 1.74 22.07 3.00
C ALA A 456 0.64 23.13 2.80
N GLU A 457 -0.56 22.88 3.32
CA GLU A 457 -1.74 23.76 3.25
C GLU A 457 -2.06 24.27 1.84
N TRP A 458 -2.19 23.39 0.84
CA TRP A 458 -2.56 23.81 -0.52
C TRP A 458 -4.02 24.27 -0.60
N TRP A 459 -4.24 25.54 -0.32
CA TRP A 459 -5.56 26.17 -0.34
C TRP A 459 -6.02 26.53 -1.75
N HIS A 460 -7.26 26.13 -2.05
CA HIS A 460 -7.98 26.50 -3.26
C HIS A 460 -9.31 27.15 -2.91
N SER A 461 -9.66 28.17 -3.68
CA SER A 461 -10.98 28.78 -3.70
C SER A 461 -11.81 28.14 -4.81
N ILE A 462 -13.00 27.65 -4.46
CA ILE A 462 -13.95 27.03 -5.38
C ILE A 462 -15.18 27.92 -5.50
N GLU A 463 -15.56 28.25 -6.73
CA GLU A 463 -16.76 29.03 -7.06
C GLU A 463 -17.66 28.24 -8.02
N LEU A 464 -18.94 28.10 -7.67
CA LEU A 464 -19.94 27.50 -8.56
C LEU A 464 -20.35 28.50 -9.66
N LEU A 465 -20.03 28.21 -10.91
CA LEU A 465 -20.32 29.08 -12.05
C LEU A 465 -21.71 28.85 -12.65
N SER A 466 -22.14 27.59 -12.77
CA SER A 466 -23.45 27.25 -13.35
C SER A 466 -23.91 25.86 -12.93
N VAL A 467 -25.23 25.66 -12.97
CA VAL A 467 -25.89 24.36 -12.84
C VAL A 467 -26.79 24.20 -14.07
N ARG A 468 -26.64 23.12 -14.83
CA ARG A 468 -27.43 22.85 -16.04
C ARG A 468 -28.00 21.45 -15.99
N GLU A 469 -29.19 21.25 -16.53
CA GLU A 469 -29.75 19.91 -16.76
C GLU A 469 -29.51 19.55 -18.23
N GLU A 470 -28.64 18.58 -18.46
CA GLU A 470 -28.25 18.15 -19.81
C GLU A 470 -28.12 16.62 -19.86
N GLU A 471 -28.19 16.07 -21.06
CA GLU A 471 -27.91 14.66 -21.28
C GLU A 471 -26.44 14.39 -20.99
N VAL A 472 -26.15 13.32 -20.25
CA VAL A 472 -24.79 12.98 -19.88
C VAL A 472 -24.01 12.51 -21.11
N VAL A 473 -23.23 13.42 -21.68
CA VAL A 473 -22.31 13.14 -22.79
C VAL A 473 -20.88 13.01 -22.27
N GLY A 474 -20.34 11.79 -22.33
CA GLY A 474 -18.93 11.51 -22.02
C GLY A 474 -18.63 11.16 -20.56
N LYS A 475 -17.44 11.53 -20.08
CA LYS A 475 -16.96 11.24 -18.71
C LYS A 475 -16.99 12.53 -17.86
N TYR A 476 -17.43 12.40 -16.61
CA TYR A 476 -17.33 13.42 -15.57
C TYR A 476 -16.62 12.82 -14.33
N PRO A 477 -15.89 13.61 -13.53
CA PRO A 477 -15.60 15.02 -13.73
C PRO A 477 -14.72 15.27 -14.96
N ARG A 478 -14.84 16.45 -15.57
CA ARG A 478 -13.99 16.85 -16.70
C ARG A 478 -13.52 18.28 -16.55
N ILE A 479 -12.29 18.55 -16.96
CA ILE A 479 -11.75 19.90 -17.05
C ILE A 479 -12.18 20.46 -18.41
N ILE A 480 -12.89 21.58 -18.39
CA ILE A 480 -13.36 22.26 -19.61
C ILE A 480 -12.46 23.44 -20.00
N GLU A 481 -11.70 23.99 -19.05
CA GLU A 481 -10.80 25.11 -19.28
C GLU A 481 -9.74 25.18 -18.17
N SER A 482 -8.55 25.68 -18.48
CA SER A 482 -7.44 25.81 -17.54
C SER A 482 -6.56 27.01 -17.88
N GLN A 483 -6.04 27.69 -16.86
CA GLN A 483 -5.07 28.79 -17.01
C GLN A 483 -3.96 28.68 -15.97
N GLY A 484 -2.71 28.93 -16.40
CA GLY A 484 -1.52 28.89 -15.55
C GLY A 484 -1.01 27.48 -15.27
N GLU A 485 0.33 27.35 -15.20
CA GLU A 485 1.00 26.12 -14.78
C GLU A 485 0.74 25.85 -13.30
N ALA A 486 0.54 24.59 -12.93
CA ALA A 486 0.37 24.22 -11.54
C ALA A 486 1.75 24.30 -10.83
N PRO A 487 1.83 24.86 -9.60
CA PRO A 487 3.07 24.82 -8.84
C PRO A 487 3.42 23.37 -8.48
N PRO A 488 4.71 23.06 -8.26
CA PRO A 488 5.12 21.74 -7.76
C PRO A 488 4.41 21.43 -6.43
N GLN A 489 4.24 20.15 -6.13
CA GLN A 489 3.58 19.71 -4.89
C GLN A 489 4.39 19.99 -3.64
N HIS A 490 5.71 19.76 -3.71
CA HIS A 490 6.68 20.04 -2.65
C HIS A 490 7.56 21.22 -3.05
N SER A 491 8.03 21.98 -2.07
CA SER A 491 9.05 22.99 -2.32
C SER A 491 10.35 22.27 -2.72
N PRO A 492 11.12 22.78 -3.69
CA PRO A 492 12.46 22.22 -3.99
C PRO A 492 13.45 22.34 -2.81
N TYR A 493 13.06 22.96 -1.70
CA TYR A 493 13.85 23.10 -0.48
C TYR A 493 13.43 22.14 0.65
N ASP A 494 12.34 21.38 0.47
CA ASP A 494 11.85 20.42 1.47
C ASP A 494 12.56 19.05 1.38
N GLU A 495 13.52 18.89 0.46
CA GLU A 495 14.34 17.66 0.29
C GLU A 495 15.59 17.62 1.19
N GLU A 496 15.83 18.66 2.01
CA GLU A 496 16.95 18.75 2.96
C GLU A 496 16.45 18.78 4.42
N GLU A 497 15.82 17.71 4.91
CA GLU A 497 15.73 17.45 6.37
C GLU A 497 15.59 15.98 6.73
#